data_AF-A0A5T0J4Q0-F1
#
_entry.id   AF-A0A5T0J4Q0-F1
#
_cell.length_a   1.000
_cell.length_b   1.000
_cell.length_c   1.000
_cell.angle_alpha   90.00
_cell.angle_beta   90.00
_cell.angle_gamma   90.00
#
_symmetry.space_group_name_H-M   'P 1'
#
loop_
_entity.id
_entity.type
_entity.pdbx_description
1 polymer ?
#
loop_
_entity_poly.entity_id
_entity_poly.type
_entity_poly.pdbx_seq_one_letter_code
_entity_poly.pdbx_strand_id
1 'polypeptide(L)' 'MKKYNVVLLGGSNSVMVNGLQKGLRQENVNLTNLALGACSSIQNLYELKRERNREFLDSADLIITESNINEIEQN' A
#
# COMPACT_ATOMS: atom_id res chain seq x y z
N MET A 1 -10.96 -19.29 -10.45
CA MET A 1 -10.34 -19.14 -9.11
C MET A 1 -10.82 -17.85 -8.47
N LYS A 2 -11.09 -17.84 -7.15
CA LYS A 2 -11.36 -16.59 -6.42
C LYS A 2 -10.13 -15.69 -6.52
N LYS A 3 -10.31 -14.41 -6.87
CA LYS A 3 -9.29 -13.37 -6.75
C LYS A 3 -9.47 -12.63 -5.42
N TYR A 4 -8.37 -12.24 -4.79
CA TYR A 4 -8.35 -11.44 -3.57
C TYR A 4 -7.92 -10.01 -3.87
N ASN A 5 -8.68 -9.04 -3.38
CA ASN A 5 -8.33 -7.63 -3.46
C ASN A 5 -7.39 -7.27 -2.31
N VAL A 6 -6.16 -6.88 -2.64
CA VAL A 6 -5.13 -6.50 -1.66
C VAL A 6 -4.77 -5.05 -1.86
N VAL A 7 -4.85 -4.25 -0.80
CA VAL A 7 -4.41 -2.85 -0.80
C VAL A 7 -3.09 -2.74 -0.04
N LEU A 8 -2.09 -2.10 -0.66
CA LEU A 8 -0.79 -1.85 -0.05
C LEU A 8 -0.61 -0.35 0.22
N LEU A 9 -0.39 -0.01 1.49
CA LEU A 9 -0.02 1.31 1.99
C LEU A 9 1.41 1.25 2.53
N GLY A 10 2.24 2.27 2.30
CA GLY A 10 3.62 2.24 2.75
C GLY A 10 4.51 3.29 2.09
N GLY A 11 5.81 3.13 2.32
CA GLY A 11 6.85 4.01 1.79
C GLY A 11 7.52 3.49 0.53
N SER A 12 8.78 3.90 0.32
CA SER A 12 9.56 3.54 -0.87
C SER A 12 9.74 2.03 -1.05
N ASN A 13 9.81 1.25 0.04
CA ASN A 13 9.90 -0.20 0.03
C ASN A 13 8.67 -0.86 -0.63
N SER A 14 7.51 -0.28 -0.37
CA SER A 14 6.22 -0.71 -0.92
C SER A 14 6.03 -0.24 -2.37
N VAL A 15 6.66 0.87 -2.79
CA VAL A 15 6.63 1.37 -4.18
C VAL A 15 7.58 0.59 -5.12
N MET A 16 8.64 -0.03 -4.60
CA MET A 16 9.66 -0.68 -5.42
C MET A 16 9.10 -1.86 -6.23
N VAL A 17 9.18 -1.79 -7.57
CA VAL A 17 8.55 -2.77 -8.49
C VAL A 17 9.10 -4.18 -8.34
N ASN A 18 10.41 -4.31 -8.09
CA ASN A 18 11.06 -5.61 -7.86
C ASN A 18 11.12 -6.01 -6.38
N GLY A 19 10.42 -5.29 -5.49
CA GLY A 19 10.35 -5.56 -4.06
C GLY A 19 9.09 -6.33 -3.67
N LEU A 20 8.50 -5.95 -2.53
CA LEU A 20 7.33 -6.60 -1.93
C LEU A 20 6.16 -6.75 -2.94
N GLN A 21 5.90 -5.72 -3.75
CA GLN A 21 4.79 -5.78 -4.70
C GLN A 21 4.96 -6.90 -5.75
N LYS A 22 6.20 -7.28 -6.11
CA LYS A 22 6.44 -8.38 -7.05
C LYS A 22 6.00 -9.71 -6.46
N GLY A 23 6.30 -9.93 -5.18
CA GLY A 23 5.86 -11.11 -4.44
C GLY A 23 4.35 -11.16 -4.24
N LEU A 24 3.69 -10.00 -4.09
CA LEU A 24 2.24 -9.92 -3.91
C LEU A 24 1.44 -10.07 -5.22
N ARG A 25 2.02 -9.75 -6.38
CA ARG A 25 1.38 -9.90 -7.70
C ARG A 25 1.31 -11.36 -8.16
N GLN A 26 0.47 -12.13 -7.48
CA GLN A 26 0.14 -13.51 -7.84
C GLN A 26 -1.12 -13.56 -8.73
N GLU A 27 -1.33 -14.65 -9.47
CA GLU A 27 -2.46 -14.79 -10.41
C GLU A 27 -3.84 -14.61 -9.76
N ASN A 28 -3.95 -14.96 -8.48
CA ASN A 28 -5.16 -14.85 -7.68
C ASN A 28 -5.23 -13.57 -6.84
N VAL A 29 -4.37 -12.58 -7.10
CA VAL A 29 -4.33 -11.33 -6.35
C VAL A 29 -4.56 -10.13 -7.29
N ASN A 30 -5.50 -9.29 -6.92
CA ASN A 30 -5.66 -7.94 -7.47
C ASN A 30 -5.00 -6.94 -6.50
N LEU A 31 -3.77 -6.54 -6.81
CA LEU A 31 -2.98 -5.65 -5.95
C LEU A 31 -3.16 -4.18 -6.34
N THR A 32 -3.77 -3.39 -5.46
CA THR A 32 -3.80 -1.93 -5.53
C THR A 32 -2.70 -1.36 -4.65
N ASN A 33 -1.69 -0.74 -5.25
CA ASN A 33 -0.59 -0.11 -4.52
C ASN A 33 -0.85 1.40 -4.36
N LEU A 34 -1.14 1.81 -3.13
CA LEU A 34 -1.36 3.21 -2.73
C LEU A 34 -0.14 3.79 -1.98
N ALA A 35 0.98 3.06 -1.93
CA ALA A 35 2.21 3.53 -1.28
C ALA A 35 2.79 4.76 -1.99
N LEU A 36 3.43 5.63 -1.21
CA LEU A 36 4.14 6.80 -1.71
C LEU A 36 5.53 6.90 -1.06
N GLY A 37 6.57 6.92 -1.90
CA GLY A 37 7.95 7.06 -1.46
C GLY A 37 8.24 8.42 -0.83
N ALA A 38 9.31 8.49 -0.04
CA ALA A 38 9.80 9.73 0.59
C ALA A 38 8.75 10.52 1.41
N CYS A 39 7.70 9.85 1.88
CA CYS A 39 6.68 10.42 2.77
C CYS A 39 6.77 9.79 4.16
N SER A 40 6.03 10.29 5.14
CA SER A 40 5.82 9.60 6.43
C SER A 40 4.47 8.87 6.46
N SER A 41 4.19 8.10 7.52
CA SER A 41 2.92 7.37 7.71
C SER A 41 1.68 8.25 7.71
N ILE A 42 1.79 9.57 7.91
CA ILE A 42 0.66 10.47 7.75
C ILE A 42 0.07 10.42 6.33
N GLN A 43 0.91 10.14 5.33
CA GLN A 43 0.48 9.95 3.97
C GLN A 43 -0.39 8.69 3.81
N ASN A 44 -0.08 7.59 4.53
CA ASN A 44 -0.93 6.41 4.54
C ASN A 44 -2.33 6.75 5.08
N LEU A 45 -2.39 7.53 6.17
CA LEU A 45 -3.66 8.01 6.74
C LEU A 45 -4.42 8.91 5.76
N TYR A 46 -3.72 9.80 5.06
CA TYR A 46 -4.32 10.67 4.05
C TYR A 46 -4.94 9.86 2.89
N GLU A 47 -4.24 8.84 2.39
CA GLU A 47 -4.77 7.99 1.30
C GLU A 47 -6.07 7.25 1.69
N LEU A 48 -6.32 7.01 2.99
CA LEU A 48 -7.61 6.45 3.46
C LEU A 48 -8.80 7.40 3.27
N LYS A 49 -8.55 8.71 3.18
CA LYS A 49 -9.60 9.74 3.06
C LYS A 49 -9.84 10.20 1.63
N ARG A 50 -9.02 9.76 0.67
CA ARG A 50 -9.18 10.17 -0.73
C ARG A 50 -10.32 9.40 -1.37
N GLU A 51 -11.29 10.13 -1.90
CA GLU A 51 -12.48 9.55 -2.55
C GLU A 51 -12.11 8.55 -3.67
N ARG A 52 -11.07 8.88 -4.46
CA ARG A 52 -10.56 8.00 -5.52
C ARG A 52 -10.05 6.63 -5.04
N ASN A 53 -9.76 6.47 -3.75
CA ASN A 53 -9.29 5.21 -3.17
C ASN A 53 -10.41 4.44 -2.49
N ARG A 54 -11.61 5.03 -2.36
CA ARG A 54 -12.70 4.49 -1.56
C ARG A 54 -13.14 3.11 -2.05
N GLU A 55 -13.28 2.96 -3.36
CA GLU A 55 -13.65 1.68 -3.98
C GLU A 55 -12.66 0.56 -3.66
N PHE A 56 -11.35 0.84 -3.69
CA PHE A 56 -10.33 -0.15 -3.39
C PHE A 56 -10.32 -0.52 -1.90
N LEU A 57 -10.57 0.44 -1.02
CA LEU A 57 -10.58 0.22 0.43
C LEU A 57 -11.84 -0.53 0.88
N ASP A 58 -13.01 -0.17 0.36
CA ASP A 58 -14.29 -0.81 0.70
C ASP A 58 -14.38 -2.25 0.15
N SER A 59 -13.66 -2.56 -0.93
CA SER A 59 -13.63 -3.90 -1.55
C SER A 59 -12.42 -4.77 -1.15
N ALA A 60 -11.55 -4.28 -0.27
CA ALA A 60 -10.34 -4.98 0.13
C ALA A 60 -10.64 -6.24 0.97
N ASP A 61 -10.06 -7.38 0.57
CA ASP A 61 -10.01 -8.58 1.42
C ASP A 61 -8.87 -8.48 2.44
N LEU A 62 -7.81 -7.72 2.11
CA LEU A 62 -6.62 -7.51 2.95
C LEU A 62 -6.04 -6.12 2.71
N ILE A 63 -5.69 -5.43 3.80
CA ILE A 63 -4.90 -4.20 3.78
C ILE A 63 -3.55 -4.47 4.44
N ILE A 64 -2.46 -4.18 3.74
CA ILE A 64 -1.08 -4.24 4.25
C ILE A 64 -0.60 -2.80 4.44
N THR A 65 -0.07 -2.49 5.62
CA THR A 65 0.50 -1.17 5.90
C THR A 65 1.89 -1.29 6.53
N GLU A 66 2.82 -0.48 6.04
CA GLU A 66 4.17 -0.31 6.55
C GLU A 66 4.28 0.99 7.37
N SER A 67 4.87 0.91 8.57
CA SER A 67 5.33 2.10 9.31
C SER A 67 6.60 2.61 8.63
N ASN A 68 6.61 3.87 8.23
CA ASN A 68 7.61 4.35 7.31
C ASN A 68 8.88 4.77 8.07
N ILE A 69 10.04 4.41 7.52
CA ILE A 69 11.36 4.68 8.11
C ILE A 69 11.60 6.19 8.25
N ASN A 70 10.95 6.98 7.39
CA ASN A 70 11.03 8.43 7.38
C ASN A 70 10.39 9.10 8.62
N GLU A 71 9.79 8.33 9.53
CA GLU A 71 9.18 8.85 10.75
C GLU A 71 10.22 9.21 11.80
N ILE A 72 11.36 8.53 11.75
CA ILE A 72 12.46 8.74 12.68
C ILE A 72 13.50 9.54 11.91
N GLU A 73 13.41 10.87 12.01
CA GLU A 73 14.52 11.74 11.61
C GLU A 73 15.70 11.44 12.55
N GLN A 74 16.72 10.74 12.04
CA GLN A 74 17.98 10.58 12.76
C GLN A 74 18.77 11.88 12.62
N ASN A 75 18.55 12.81 13.54
CA ASN A 75 19.48 13.91 13.80
C ASN A 75 20.60 13.45 14.73
#